data_AF-A0A7W6D6Z3-F1
#
_entry.id   AF-A0A7W6D6Z3-F1
#
_cell.length_a   1.000
_cell.length_b   1.000
_cell.length_c   1.000
_cell.angle_alpha   90.00
_cell.angle_beta   90.00
_cell.angle_gamma   90.00
#
_symmetry.space_group_name_H-M   'P 1'
#
loop_
_entity.id
_entity.type
_entity.pdbx_description
1 polymer ?
#
loop_
_entity_poly.entity_id
_entity_poly.type
_entity_poly.pdbx_seq_one_letter_code
_entity_poly.pdbx_strand_id
1 'polypeptide(L)'
;MHRYAYLLAGTIAAVIQTGPAWANAVYVSNEKDNTVTVVDSKTMEVTKTINVGQRPRGITVSHDGKLLYVCASDDDTVEIIDTATHQIIGSLPSGPDPELFVLSPDGKTLYVANEDDNLVTVIDVDKKRVITEIPVGVEPEGMGISPDGKTMVNTSETTNMAHFIDTATHEIVANVLVDSRPRFAEFKPDGSQVWISAEIGGTVSVIDNASREVVEKITFEIQGLRSEAIQPVGVRITSDGKKAYVALGPANRVAVVNTETYEVEKYILVGQRVWQLAFTPDGKTLISTNGLSNDITFIDTATDEPIKSVTVGALPWGVTVAPN
;
A
#
# COMPACT_ATOMS: atom_id res chain seq x y z
N MET A 1 -35.00 0.60 70.97
CA MET A 1 -34.70 1.42 69.78
C MET A 1 -33.57 0.74 69.02
N HIS A 2 -33.89 -0.11 68.05
CA HIS A 2 -32.91 -0.83 67.22
C HIS A 2 -32.60 0.02 65.98
N ARG A 3 -31.34 0.46 65.82
CA ARG A 3 -30.89 1.25 64.68
C ARG A 3 -30.46 0.32 63.54
N TYR A 4 -31.10 0.48 62.39
CA TYR A 4 -30.71 -0.13 61.12
C TYR A 4 -29.40 0.51 60.61
N ALA A 5 -28.41 -0.31 60.25
CA ALA A 5 -27.23 0.10 59.51
C ALA A 5 -27.45 -0.21 58.04
N TYR A 6 -27.50 0.82 57.19
CA TYR A 6 -27.54 0.69 55.74
C TYR A 6 -26.12 0.49 55.21
N LEU A 7 -25.87 -0.66 54.57
CA LEU A 7 -24.71 -0.87 53.71
C LEU A 7 -24.97 -0.20 52.36
N LEU A 8 -24.25 0.88 52.05
CA LEU A 8 -24.13 1.39 50.69
C LEU A 8 -23.14 0.51 49.91
N ALA A 9 -23.65 -0.25 48.94
CA ALA A 9 -22.83 -0.87 47.91
C ALA A 9 -22.47 0.20 46.86
N GLY A 10 -21.20 0.62 46.83
CA GLY A 10 -20.67 1.51 45.80
C GLY A 10 -20.34 0.73 44.54
N THR A 11 -21.10 0.95 43.47
CA THR A 11 -20.77 0.49 42.11
C THR A 11 -19.60 1.31 41.59
N ILE A 12 -18.42 0.69 41.45
CA ILE A 12 -17.28 1.27 40.75
C ILE A 12 -17.58 1.13 39.25
N ALA A 13 -17.93 2.23 38.60
CA ALA A 13 -17.95 2.32 37.15
C ALA A 13 -16.49 2.33 36.66
N ALA A 14 -16.07 1.26 35.99
CA ALA A 14 -14.80 1.22 35.30
C ALA A 14 -14.84 2.19 34.11
N VAL A 15 -14.14 3.32 34.23
CA VAL A 15 -13.90 4.22 33.11
C VAL A 15 -12.90 3.53 32.20
N ILE A 16 -13.37 3.04 31.05
CA ILE A 16 -12.49 2.65 29.95
C ILE A 16 -11.89 3.95 29.41
N GLN A 17 -10.65 4.24 29.78
CA GLN A 17 -9.89 5.31 29.15
C GLN A 17 -9.57 4.88 27.71
N THR A 18 -10.36 5.38 26.77
CA THR A 18 -9.92 5.43 25.38
C THR A 18 -8.79 6.46 25.31
N GLY A 19 -7.58 6.01 25.00
CA GLY A 19 -6.46 6.91 24.70
C GLY A 19 -6.83 7.87 23.57
N PRO A 20 -6.20 9.05 23.46
CA PRO A 20 -6.47 9.97 22.36
C PRO A 20 -6.22 9.23 21.04
N ALA A 21 -7.23 9.22 20.16
CA ALA A 21 -7.03 8.87 18.77
C ALA A 21 -6.09 9.92 18.19
N TRP A 22 -4.84 9.53 17.95
CA TRP A 22 -3.84 10.35 17.30
C TRP A 22 -4.38 10.68 15.90
N ALA A 23 -4.39 11.95 15.53
CA ALA A 23 -4.62 12.32 14.14
C ALA A 23 -3.45 11.74 13.33
N ASN A 24 -3.71 11.14 12.18
CA ASN A 24 -2.65 10.72 11.26
C ASN A 24 -2.68 11.62 10.04
N ALA A 25 -1.53 11.81 9.39
CA ALA A 25 -1.45 12.45 8.09
C ALA A 25 -1.53 11.39 7.00
N VAL A 26 -2.55 11.49 6.15
CA VAL A 26 -2.69 10.68 4.93
C VAL A 26 -2.05 11.46 3.79
N TYR A 27 -0.99 10.91 3.20
CA TYR A 27 -0.29 11.49 2.06
C TYR A 27 -0.73 10.77 0.78
N VAL A 28 -1.14 11.53 -0.23
CA VAL A 28 -1.66 11.01 -1.49
C VAL A 28 -0.88 11.62 -2.65
N SER A 29 -0.22 10.81 -3.47
CA SER A 29 0.44 11.28 -4.69
C SER A 29 -0.59 11.49 -5.81
N ASN A 30 -0.56 12.66 -6.44
CA ASN A 30 -1.47 13.05 -7.51
C ASN A 30 -0.70 13.15 -8.82
N GLU A 31 -0.81 12.10 -9.63
CA GLU A 31 0.03 11.87 -10.81
C GLU A 31 -0.06 13.04 -11.80
N LYS A 32 -1.28 13.56 -12.05
CA LYS A 32 -1.48 14.55 -13.09
C LYS A 32 -1.07 15.97 -12.67
N ASP A 33 -1.18 16.27 -11.38
CA ASP A 33 -0.96 17.60 -10.85
C ASP A 33 0.49 17.83 -10.39
N ASN A 34 1.32 16.79 -10.32
CA ASN A 34 2.68 16.85 -9.74
C ASN A 34 2.66 17.34 -8.28
N THR A 35 1.72 16.81 -7.50
CA THR A 35 1.55 17.19 -6.09
C THR A 35 1.37 15.98 -5.19
N VAL A 36 1.63 16.17 -3.90
CA VAL A 36 1.14 15.32 -2.82
C VAL A 36 0.09 16.09 -2.01
N THR A 37 -1.10 15.51 -1.84
CA THR A 37 -2.13 16.04 -0.93
C THR A 37 -1.95 15.42 0.46
N VAL A 38 -2.06 16.24 1.51
CA VAL A 38 -2.07 15.82 2.90
C VAL A 38 -3.47 15.98 3.47
N VAL A 39 -4.02 14.90 4.04
CA VAL A 39 -5.36 14.87 4.64
C VAL A 39 -5.23 14.44 6.10
N ASP A 40 -5.91 15.17 7.00
CA ASP A 40 -6.03 14.75 8.39
C ASP A 40 -6.99 13.55 8.49
N SER A 41 -6.53 12.41 9.01
CA SER A 41 -7.31 11.18 9.03
C SER A 41 -8.54 11.22 9.95
N LYS A 42 -8.58 12.18 10.90
CA LYS A 42 -9.65 12.30 11.89
C LYS A 42 -10.74 13.25 11.44
N THR A 43 -10.37 14.42 10.92
CA THR A 43 -11.34 15.39 10.37
C THR A 43 -11.72 15.07 8.92
N MET A 44 -10.86 14.31 8.22
CA MET A 44 -10.99 14.01 6.80
C MET A 44 -11.07 15.30 5.98
N GLU A 45 -10.16 16.23 6.30
CA GLU A 45 -9.99 17.52 5.64
C GLU A 45 -8.58 17.61 5.06
N VAL A 46 -8.47 18.21 3.87
CA VAL A 46 -7.18 18.52 3.25
C VAL A 46 -6.50 19.62 4.06
N THR A 47 -5.31 19.33 4.57
CA THR A 47 -4.52 20.28 5.38
C THR A 47 -3.40 20.93 4.59
N LYS A 48 -2.91 20.26 3.54
CA LYS A 48 -1.80 20.76 2.71
C LYS A 48 -1.82 20.16 1.31
N THR A 49 -1.26 20.91 0.37
CA THR A 49 -0.79 20.40 -0.92
C THR A 49 0.69 20.75 -1.04
N ILE A 50 1.51 19.77 -1.41
CA ILE A 50 2.96 19.86 -1.56
C ILE A 50 3.26 19.70 -3.05
N ASN A 51 3.96 20.65 -3.65
CA ASN A 51 4.46 20.48 -5.02
C ASN A 51 5.67 19.56 -4.97
N VAL A 52 5.70 18.59 -5.87
CA VAL A 52 6.76 17.58 -6.00
C VAL A 52 7.22 17.49 -7.45
N GLY A 53 8.15 16.59 -7.73
CA GLY A 53 8.57 16.26 -9.09
C GLY A 53 7.45 15.71 -9.98
N GLN A 54 7.78 15.50 -11.26
CA GLN A 54 6.82 15.13 -12.30
C GLN A 54 6.28 13.69 -12.13
N ARG A 55 4.98 13.51 -12.38
CA ARG A 55 4.25 12.24 -12.36
C ARG A 55 4.47 11.44 -11.05
N PRO A 56 4.10 11.98 -9.87
CA PRO A 56 4.37 11.30 -8.62
C PRO A 56 3.49 10.05 -8.46
N ARG A 57 4.11 8.89 -8.22
CA ARG A 57 3.41 7.60 -8.04
C ARG A 57 3.73 6.95 -6.70
N GLY A 58 4.70 6.03 -6.64
CA GLY A 58 5.10 5.32 -5.43
C GLY A 58 5.38 6.26 -4.27
N ILE A 59 4.81 5.97 -3.10
CA ILE A 59 4.87 6.84 -1.93
C ILE A 59 4.92 6.00 -0.64
N THR A 60 5.87 6.29 0.26
CA THR A 60 5.91 5.69 1.60
C THR A 60 6.47 6.63 2.64
N VAL A 61 6.13 6.40 3.91
CA VAL A 61 6.74 7.08 5.04
C VAL A 61 7.84 6.21 5.65
N SER A 62 8.90 6.82 6.18
CA SER A 62 9.87 6.14 7.04
C SER A 62 9.20 5.53 8.26
N HIS A 63 9.76 4.45 8.80
CA HIS A 63 9.20 3.74 9.97
C HIS A 63 9.06 4.61 11.21
N ASP A 64 9.83 5.69 11.32
CA ASP A 64 9.74 6.67 12.40
C ASP A 64 8.80 7.85 12.11
N GLY A 65 8.13 7.85 10.95
CA GLY A 65 7.14 8.84 10.55
C GLY A 65 7.71 10.17 10.06
N LYS A 66 9.05 10.36 10.05
CA LYS A 66 9.66 11.68 9.85
C LYS A 66 9.90 12.06 8.39
N LEU A 67 10.07 11.07 7.52
CA LEU A 67 10.41 11.28 6.11
C LEU A 67 9.36 10.63 5.23
N LEU A 68 8.91 11.36 4.22
CA LEU A 68 8.08 10.85 3.14
C LEU A 68 8.95 10.71 1.89
N TYR A 69 8.94 9.52 1.30
CA TYR A 69 9.58 9.22 0.03
C TYR A 69 8.52 9.20 -1.06
N VAL A 70 8.81 9.82 -2.22
CA VAL A 70 7.89 9.90 -3.36
C VAL A 70 8.67 9.65 -4.66
N CYS A 71 8.29 8.67 -5.46
CA CYS A 71 8.79 8.56 -6.83
C CYS A 71 8.31 9.77 -7.62
N ALA A 72 9.23 10.55 -8.17
CA ALA A 72 8.96 11.51 -9.22
C ALA A 72 9.35 10.85 -10.54
N SER A 73 8.41 10.11 -11.12
CA SER A 73 8.69 9.11 -12.15
C SER A 73 9.30 9.71 -13.41
N ASP A 74 8.76 10.82 -13.91
CA ASP A 74 9.30 11.49 -15.10
C ASP A 74 10.60 12.30 -14.81
N ASP A 75 11.02 12.40 -13.54
CA ASP A 75 12.26 13.04 -13.11
C ASP A 75 13.35 12.02 -12.71
N ASP A 76 13.09 10.72 -12.85
CA ASP A 76 14.01 9.60 -12.56
C ASP A 76 14.59 9.62 -11.13
N THR A 77 13.82 10.11 -10.15
CA THR A 77 14.28 10.25 -8.76
C THR A 77 13.22 9.87 -7.73
N VAL A 78 13.66 9.64 -6.49
CA VAL A 78 12.77 9.55 -5.32
C VAL A 78 12.99 10.78 -4.44
N GLU A 79 12.02 11.68 -4.35
CA GLU A 79 12.09 12.86 -3.49
C GLU A 79 11.92 12.51 -2.02
N ILE A 80 12.62 13.23 -1.14
CA ILE A 80 12.57 13.08 0.32
C ILE A 80 11.95 14.36 0.90
N ILE A 81 10.82 14.21 1.58
CA ILE A 81 10.06 15.30 2.19
C ILE A 81 10.08 15.12 3.71
N ASP A 82 10.39 16.17 4.44
CA ASP A 82 10.26 16.20 5.90
C ASP A 82 8.77 16.34 6.27
N THR A 83 8.22 15.40 7.04
CA THR A 83 6.78 15.35 7.34
C THR A 83 6.32 16.44 8.31
N ALA A 84 7.23 17.01 9.10
CA ALA A 84 6.88 18.08 10.03
C ALA A 84 6.78 19.46 9.34
N THR A 85 7.67 19.70 8.38
CA THR A 85 7.78 20.98 7.67
C THR A 85 7.12 20.97 6.29
N HIS A 86 6.86 19.78 5.74
CA HIS A 86 6.40 19.54 4.38
C HIS A 86 7.32 20.14 3.31
N GLN A 87 8.63 20.16 3.58
CA GLN A 87 9.65 20.63 2.65
C GLN A 87 10.41 19.47 2.03
N ILE A 88 10.70 19.56 0.74
CA ILE A 88 11.65 18.66 0.08
C ILE A 88 13.05 18.97 0.63
N ILE A 89 13.68 17.98 1.24
CA ILE A 89 15.00 18.07 1.87
C ILE A 89 16.10 17.35 1.08
N GLY A 90 15.74 16.79 -0.08
CA GLY A 90 16.65 16.18 -1.04
C GLY A 90 15.96 15.08 -1.84
N SER A 91 16.77 14.29 -2.54
CA SER A 91 16.30 13.14 -3.30
C SER A 91 17.28 11.97 -3.14
N LEU A 92 16.80 10.78 -3.51
CA LEU A 92 17.59 9.58 -3.77
C LEU A 92 17.68 9.37 -5.28
N PRO A 93 18.82 8.86 -5.79
CA PRO A 93 18.92 8.47 -7.19
C PRO A 93 18.01 7.27 -7.48
N SER A 94 17.48 7.19 -8.70
CA SER A 94 16.82 5.98 -9.23
C SER A 94 17.31 5.69 -10.65
N GLY A 95 16.74 4.67 -11.30
CA GLY A 95 16.75 4.52 -12.76
C GLY A 95 15.58 5.26 -13.42
N PRO A 96 15.41 5.14 -14.75
CA PRO A 96 14.34 5.78 -15.50
C PRO A 96 12.94 5.27 -15.16
N ASP A 97 11.97 6.17 -15.03
CA ASP A 97 10.56 5.86 -14.71
C ASP A 97 10.38 5.00 -13.43
N PRO A 98 10.80 5.48 -12.24
CA PRO A 98 10.57 4.76 -10.99
C PRO A 98 9.08 4.72 -10.64
N GLU A 99 8.54 3.52 -10.45
CA GLU A 99 7.10 3.30 -10.29
C GLU A 99 6.70 3.09 -8.83
N LEU A 100 6.88 1.87 -8.30
CA LEU A 100 6.79 1.56 -6.88
C LEU A 100 8.17 1.29 -6.29
N PHE A 101 8.25 1.45 -4.98
CA PHE A 101 9.38 0.98 -4.19
C PHE A 101 8.91 0.36 -2.89
N VAL A 102 9.84 -0.31 -2.22
CA VAL A 102 9.66 -0.77 -0.84
C VAL A 102 10.88 -0.41 0.00
N LEU A 103 10.64 0.06 1.22
CA LEU A 103 11.67 0.36 2.21
C LEU A 103 11.95 -0.89 3.05
N SER A 104 13.22 -1.22 3.27
CA SER A 104 13.61 -2.35 4.12
C SER A 104 13.06 -2.21 5.55
N PRO A 105 12.82 -3.31 6.29
CA PRO A 105 12.34 -3.24 7.67
C PRO A 105 13.24 -2.45 8.62
N ASP A 106 14.55 -2.37 8.33
CA ASP A 106 15.51 -1.57 9.11
C ASP A 106 15.58 -0.09 8.66
N GLY A 107 14.86 0.28 7.60
CA GLY A 107 14.77 1.65 7.07
C GLY A 107 15.98 2.12 6.27
N LYS A 108 16.96 1.26 6.01
CA LYS A 108 18.26 1.68 5.42
C LYS A 108 18.38 1.49 3.92
N THR A 109 17.54 0.64 3.34
CA THR A 109 17.62 0.28 1.93
C THR A 109 16.27 0.51 1.26
N LEU A 110 16.27 1.25 0.16
CA LEU A 110 15.11 1.41 -0.69
C LEU A 110 15.32 0.61 -1.97
N TYR A 111 14.30 -0.12 -2.39
CA TYR A 111 14.33 -0.91 -3.62
C TYR A 111 13.25 -0.39 -4.55
N VAL A 112 13.65 0.10 -5.71
CA VAL A 112 12.78 0.83 -6.63
C VAL A 112 12.67 0.04 -7.93
N ALA A 113 11.45 -0.21 -8.39
CA ALA A 113 11.22 -0.73 -9.73
C ALA A 113 11.28 0.42 -10.73
N ASN A 114 12.12 0.29 -11.76
CA ASN A 114 12.24 1.29 -12.82
C ASN A 114 11.69 0.67 -14.11
N GLU A 115 10.54 1.16 -14.57
CA GLU A 115 9.72 0.48 -15.58
C GLU A 115 10.45 0.42 -16.94
N ASP A 116 11.13 1.51 -17.31
CA ASP A 116 11.72 1.71 -18.65
C ASP A 116 13.02 0.92 -18.90
N ASP A 117 13.74 0.50 -17.85
CA ASP A 117 15.04 -0.17 -17.98
C ASP A 117 15.04 -1.66 -17.61
N ASN A 118 13.91 -2.17 -17.08
CA ASN A 118 13.75 -3.55 -16.62
C ASN A 118 14.67 -3.89 -15.43
N LEU A 119 14.91 -2.92 -14.54
CA LEU A 119 15.75 -3.07 -13.36
C LEU A 119 14.97 -2.81 -12.05
N VAL A 120 15.45 -3.45 -10.99
CA VAL A 120 15.26 -2.96 -9.62
C VAL A 120 16.54 -2.26 -9.17
N THR A 121 16.45 -0.99 -8.82
CA THR A 121 17.56 -0.22 -8.24
C THR A 121 17.55 -0.34 -6.72
N VAL A 122 18.68 -0.75 -6.14
CA VAL A 122 18.87 -0.87 -4.70
C VAL A 122 19.65 0.33 -4.19
N ILE A 123 19.10 1.06 -3.22
CA ILE A 123 19.62 2.37 -2.78
C ILE A 123 19.92 2.34 -1.28
N ASP A 124 21.10 2.81 -0.90
CA ASP A 124 21.46 3.14 0.49
C ASP A 124 20.83 4.50 0.82
N VAL A 125 19.82 4.50 1.69
CA VAL A 125 19.03 5.70 2.04
C VAL A 125 19.91 6.74 2.74
N ASP A 126 20.74 6.31 3.69
CA ASP A 126 21.59 7.21 4.48
C ASP A 126 22.68 7.86 3.62
N LYS A 127 23.31 7.06 2.75
CA LYS A 127 24.38 7.53 1.86
C LYS A 127 23.87 8.14 0.55
N LYS A 128 22.56 8.05 0.29
CA LYS A 128 21.88 8.54 -0.92
C LYS A 128 22.56 8.09 -2.21
N ARG A 129 22.87 6.79 -2.31
CA ARG A 129 23.57 6.24 -3.47
C ARG A 129 23.06 4.86 -3.85
N VAL A 130 23.13 4.54 -5.13
CA VAL A 130 22.89 3.18 -5.64
C VAL A 130 23.94 2.23 -5.05
N ILE A 131 23.46 1.10 -4.54
CA ILE A 131 24.25 -0.05 -4.08
C ILE A 131 24.51 -0.98 -5.27
N THR A 132 23.43 -1.36 -5.96
CA THR A 132 23.44 -2.24 -7.13
C THR A 132 22.12 -2.09 -7.90
N GLU A 133 22.10 -2.64 -9.11
CA GLU A 133 20.91 -2.82 -9.93
C GLU A 133 20.70 -4.31 -10.19
N ILE A 134 19.45 -4.75 -10.23
CA ILE A 134 19.06 -6.15 -10.40
C ILE A 134 18.23 -6.25 -11.67
N PRO A 135 18.73 -6.93 -12.73
CA PRO A 135 17.94 -7.16 -13.93
C PRO A 135 16.74 -8.07 -13.66
N VAL A 136 15.55 -7.61 -14.01
CA VAL A 136 14.26 -8.32 -13.84
C VAL A 136 13.56 -8.47 -15.20
N GLY A 137 12.26 -8.77 -15.19
CA GLY A 137 11.43 -8.84 -16.39
C GLY A 137 11.02 -7.46 -16.92
N VAL A 138 10.26 -7.47 -18.03
CA VAL A 138 9.90 -6.25 -18.75
C VAL A 138 8.79 -5.48 -18.03
N GLU A 139 8.95 -4.15 -17.97
CA GLU A 139 8.05 -3.22 -17.27
C GLU A 139 7.86 -3.62 -15.78
N PRO A 140 8.93 -3.57 -14.95
CA PRO A 140 8.79 -3.81 -13.53
C PRO A 140 8.01 -2.70 -12.84
N GLU A 141 7.09 -3.06 -11.96
CA GLU A 141 6.27 -2.09 -11.22
C GLU A 141 6.13 -2.51 -9.75
N GLY A 142 5.36 -3.55 -9.45
CA GLY A 142 5.04 -3.97 -8.09
C GLY A 142 6.28 -4.33 -7.27
N MET A 143 6.33 -3.85 -6.03
CA MET A 143 7.41 -4.12 -5.07
C MET A 143 6.84 -4.56 -3.72
N GLY A 144 7.37 -5.65 -3.17
CA GLY A 144 7.03 -6.16 -1.84
C GLY A 144 8.25 -6.72 -1.13
N ILE A 145 8.30 -6.60 0.19
CA ILE A 145 9.37 -7.20 1.01
C ILE A 145 8.77 -8.01 2.16
N SER A 146 9.36 -9.17 2.41
CA SER A 146 8.99 -10.03 3.53
C SER A 146 9.22 -9.32 4.87
N PRO A 147 8.43 -9.64 5.92
CA PRO A 147 8.56 -9.01 7.23
C PRO A 147 9.94 -9.13 7.87
N ASP A 148 10.66 -10.23 7.59
CA ASP A 148 12.03 -10.45 8.08
C ASP A 148 13.10 -9.77 7.21
N GLY A 149 12.69 -9.15 6.11
CA GLY A 149 13.52 -8.39 5.20
C GLY A 149 14.40 -9.23 4.28
N LYS A 150 14.31 -10.57 4.30
CA LYS A 150 15.25 -11.45 3.56
C LYS A 150 14.85 -11.73 2.12
N THR A 151 13.54 -11.78 1.87
CA THR A 151 12.98 -11.99 0.54
C THR A 151 12.26 -10.74 0.06
N MET A 152 12.54 -10.33 -1.16
CA MET A 152 11.83 -9.31 -1.90
C MET A 152 11.10 -9.93 -3.09
N VAL A 153 10.00 -9.32 -3.51
CA VAL A 153 9.35 -9.62 -4.78
C VAL A 153 9.21 -8.35 -5.61
N ASN A 154 9.62 -8.44 -6.87
CA ASN A 154 9.27 -7.47 -7.91
C ASN A 154 8.30 -8.13 -8.91
N THR A 155 7.31 -7.39 -9.41
CA THR A 155 6.47 -7.85 -10.52
C THR A 155 6.86 -7.17 -11.81
N SER A 156 6.86 -7.91 -12.91
CA SER A 156 7.12 -7.38 -14.24
C SER A 156 5.91 -7.58 -15.15
N GLU A 157 5.28 -6.46 -15.52
CA GLU A 157 3.97 -6.37 -16.15
C GLU A 157 3.90 -7.17 -17.46
N THR A 158 4.80 -6.87 -18.40
CA THR A 158 4.76 -7.47 -19.75
C THR A 158 5.20 -8.94 -19.74
N THR A 159 6.11 -9.31 -18.83
CA THR A 159 6.58 -10.70 -18.72
C THR A 159 5.67 -11.59 -17.86
N ASN A 160 4.68 -11.03 -17.16
CA ASN A 160 3.76 -11.75 -16.28
C ASN A 160 4.48 -12.56 -15.19
N MET A 161 5.50 -11.98 -14.57
CA MET A 161 6.34 -12.67 -13.59
C MET A 161 6.36 -11.96 -12.24
N ALA A 162 6.50 -12.76 -11.18
CA ALA A 162 6.93 -12.35 -9.86
C ALA A 162 8.38 -12.85 -9.64
N HIS A 163 9.31 -11.91 -9.51
CA HIS A 163 10.74 -12.12 -9.32
C HIS A 163 11.07 -12.12 -7.83
N PHE A 164 11.39 -13.28 -7.27
CA PHE A 164 11.83 -13.41 -5.88
C PHE A 164 13.33 -13.14 -5.80
N ILE A 165 13.70 -12.18 -4.98
CA ILE A 165 15.07 -11.67 -4.83
C ILE A 165 15.51 -11.87 -3.38
N ASP A 166 16.71 -12.43 -3.19
CA ASP A 166 17.37 -12.48 -1.89
C ASP A 166 18.04 -11.12 -1.61
N THR A 167 17.67 -10.47 -0.51
CA THR A 167 18.10 -9.09 -0.22
C THR A 167 19.54 -9.00 0.30
N ALA A 168 20.17 -10.10 0.71
CA ALA A 168 21.55 -10.11 1.15
C ALA A 168 22.53 -10.23 -0.03
N THR A 169 22.13 -10.98 -1.05
CA THR A 169 22.93 -11.27 -2.25
C THR A 169 22.55 -10.39 -3.43
N HIS A 170 21.33 -9.84 -3.43
CA HIS A 170 20.70 -9.14 -4.55
C HIS A 170 20.54 -10.03 -5.81
N GLU A 171 20.41 -11.34 -5.62
CA GLU A 171 20.20 -12.30 -6.69
C GLU A 171 18.74 -12.74 -6.76
N ILE A 172 18.24 -12.95 -7.99
CA ILE A 172 16.95 -13.59 -8.22
C ILE A 172 17.09 -15.07 -7.85
N VAL A 173 16.32 -15.51 -6.85
CA VAL A 173 16.31 -16.89 -6.37
C VAL A 173 15.16 -17.71 -6.96
N ALA A 174 14.11 -17.06 -7.45
CA ALA A 174 13.03 -17.72 -8.18
C ALA A 174 12.27 -16.73 -9.07
N ASN A 175 11.69 -17.26 -10.16
CA ASN A 175 10.73 -16.55 -11.00
C ASN A 175 9.45 -17.37 -11.03
N VAL A 176 8.33 -16.75 -10.67
CA VAL A 176 7.02 -17.40 -10.65
C VAL A 176 6.14 -16.74 -11.69
N LEU A 177 5.60 -17.54 -12.62
CA LEU A 177 4.63 -17.07 -13.61
C LEU A 177 3.31 -16.77 -12.91
N VAL A 178 2.79 -15.56 -13.12
CA VAL A 178 1.48 -15.11 -12.65
C VAL A 178 0.62 -14.72 -13.85
N ASP A 179 -0.62 -14.30 -13.60
CA ASP A 179 -1.51 -13.90 -14.69
C ASP A 179 -1.16 -12.51 -15.25
N SER A 180 -1.84 -12.13 -16.33
CA SER A 180 -1.48 -11.00 -17.19
C SER A 180 -1.39 -9.66 -16.44
N ARG A 181 -0.28 -8.93 -16.64
CA ARG A 181 -0.03 -7.58 -16.12
C ARG A 181 -0.05 -7.47 -14.59
N PRO A 182 0.91 -8.08 -13.87
CA PRO A 182 0.98 -7.99 -12.43
C PRO A 182 1.41 -6.60 -11.91
N ARG A 183 0.64 -6.04 -10.97
CA ARG A 183 0.77 -4.64 -10.50
C ARG A 183 1.35 -4.49 -9.10
N PHE A 184 1.09 -5.44 -8.20
CA PHE A 184 1.38 -5.28 -6.79
C PHE A 184 1.82 -6.59 -6.14
N ALA A 185 2.70 -6.49 -5.14
CA ALA A 185 3.13 -7.62 -4.32
C ALA A 185 2.99 -7.28 -2.82
N GLU A 186 2.12 -7.99 -2.11
CA GLU A 186 1.88 -7.79 -0.68
C GLU A 186 2.22 -9.06 0.10
N PHE A 187 3.13 -8.96 1.06
CA PHE A 187 3.42 -10.07 1.96
C PHE A 187 2.38 -10.16 3.08
N LYS A 188 1.99 -11.38 3.43
CA LYS A 188 1.24 -11.62 4.66
C LYS A 188 2.11 -11.25 5.87
N PRO A 189 1.56 -10.72 6.98
CA PRO A 189 2.35 -10.28 8.13
C PRO A 189 3.23 -11.35 8.78
N ASP A 190 2.87 -12.63 8.65
CA ASP A 190 3.67 -13.76 9.12
C ASP A 190 4.76 -14.21 8.12
N GLY A 191 4.83 -13.59 6.95
CA GLY A 191 5.79 -13.89 5.89
C GLY A 191 5.57 -15.24 5.20
N SER A 192 4.48 -15.95 5.49
CA SER A 192 4.22 -17.27 4.91
C SER A 192 3.84 -17.20 3.44
N GLN A 193 3.23 -16.09 3.01
CA GLN A 193 2.71 -15.91 1.67
C GLN A 193 3.01 -14.52 1.12
N VAL A 194 3.05 -14.43 -0.20
CA VAL A 194 2.99 -13.17 -0.94
C VAL A 194 1.83 -13.22 -1.93
N TRP A 195 1.07 -12.13 -1.99
CA TRP A 195 -0.13 -11.97 -2.79
C TRP A 195 0.19 -11.04 -3.96
N ILE A 196 0.06 -11.53 -5.19
CA ILE A 196 0.40 -10.82 -6.41
C ILE A 196 -0.86 -10.52 -7.21
N SER A 197 -1.24 -9.26 -7.35
CA SER A 197 -2.36 -8.87 -8.20
C SER A 197 -1.96 -8.84 -9.66
N ALA A 198 -2.87 -9.30 -10.54
CA ALA A 198 -2.75 -9.27 -11.99
C ALA A 198 -3.92 -8.49 -12.59
N GLU A 199 -3.65 -7.26 -13.03
CA GLU A 199 -4.69 -6.30 -13.45
C GLU A 199 -5.48 -6.83 -14.64
N ILE A 200 -4.79 -7.16 -15.74
CA ILE A 200 -5.45 -7.69 -16.94
C ILE A 200 -5.89 -9.14 -16.73
N GLY A 201 -5.14 -9.91 -15.93
CA GLY A 201 -5.49 -11.27 -15.56
C GLY A 201 -6.79 -11.38 -14.78
N GLY A 202 -7.18 -10.33 -14.05
CA GLY A 202 -8.40 -10.32 -13.23
C GLY A 202 -8.27 -11.17 -11.96
N THR A 203 -7.05 -11.48 -11.52
CA THR A 203 -6.78 -12.42 -10.41
C THR A 203 -5.78 -11.88 -9.40
N VAL A 204 -5.78 -12.47 -8.20
CA VAL A 204 -4.66 -12.37 -7.26
C VAL A 204 -4.08 -13.77 -7.07
N SER A 205 -2.81 -13.96 -7.43
CA SER A 205 -2.07 -15.19 -7.17
C SER A 205 -1.53 -15.16 -5.73
N VAL A 206 -1.86 -16.17 -4.94
CA VAL A 206 -1.30 -16.38 -3.60
C VAL A 206 -0.15 -17.36 -3.73
N ILE A 207 1.05 -16.94 -3.36
CA ILE A 207 2.28 -17.73 -3.52
C ILE A 207 2.82 -18.06 -2.13
N ASP A 208 3.13 -19.34 -1.89
CA ASP A 208 3.84 -19.76 -0.69
C ASP A 208 5.30 -19.28 -0.73
N ASN A 209 5.72 -18.56 0.31
CA ASN A 209 7.02 -17.90 0.36
C ASN A 209 8.18 -18.88 0.63
N ALA A 210 7.95 -20.14 0.94
CA ALA A 210 9.03 -21.11 1.11
C ALA A 210 9.31 -21.88 -0.18
N SER A 211 8.25 -22.44 -0.75
CA SER A 211 8.26 -23.30 -1.94
C SER A 211 8.25 -22.54 -3.27
N ARG A 212 7.78 -21.28 -3.26
CA ARG A 212 7.53 -20.46 -4.46
C ARG A 212 6.41 -20.99 -5.34
N GLU A 213 5.56 -21.86 -4.80
CA GLU A 213 4.41 -22.40 -5.52
C GLU A 213 3.20 -21.48 -5.39
N VAL A 214 2.48 -21.28 -6.49
CA VAL A 214 1.16 -20.64 -6.46
C VAL A 214 0.19 -21.61 -5.78
N VAL A 215 -0.28 -21.27 -4.59
CA VAL A 215 -1.18 -22.12 -3.80
C VAL A 215 -2.66 -21.80 -4.04
N GLU A 216 -2.97 -20.60 -4.52
CA GLU A 216 -4.33 -20.20 -4.88
C GLU A 216 -4.32 -19.10 -5.95
N LYS A 217 -5.40 -19.01 -6.73
CA LYS A 217 -5.72 -17.88 -7.61
C LYS A 217 -7.11 -17.35 -7.29
N ILE A 218 -7.14 -16.21 -6.61
CA ILE A 218 -8.38 -15.54 -6.23
C ILE A 218 -8.96 -14.85 -7.45
N THR A 219 -10.23 -15.13 -7.75
CA THR A 219 -11.02 -14.48 -8.80
C THR A 219 -12.13 -13.64 -8.19
N PHE A 220 -12.63 -12.66 -8.93
CA PHE A 220 -13.66 -11.74 -8.48
C PHE A 220 -14.89 -11.80 -9.37
N GLU A 221 -16.07 -11.74 -8.75
CA GLU A 221 -17.36 -11.71 -9.43
C GLU A 221 -18.26 -10.63 -8.82
N ILE A 222 -18.63 -9.64 -9.62
CA ILE A 222 -19.53 -8.55 -9.22
C ILE A 222 -20.73 -8.57 -10.16
N GLN A 223 -21.93 -8.70 -9.59
CA GLN A 223 -23.16 -8.77 -10.36
C GLN A 223 -23.31 -7.56 -11.30
N GLY A 224 -23.52 -7.86 -12.59
CA GLY A 224 -23.74 -6.84 -13.63
C GLY A 224 -22.45 -6.27 -14.24
N LEU A 225 -21.27 -6.68 -13.77
CA LEU A 225 -19.99 -6.37 -14.41
C LEU A 225 -19.47 -7.59 -15.18
N ARG A 226 -18.75 -7.32 -16.26
CA ARG A 226 -17.99 -8.36 -16.97
C ARG A 226 -16.66 -8.56 -16.26
N SER A 227 -16.12 -9.78 -16.30
CA SER A 227 -14.82 -10.15 -15.73
C SER A 227 -13.70 -9.20 -16.14
N GLU A 228 -13.68 -8.75 -17.40
CA GLU A 228 -12.62 -7.89 -17.93
C GLU A 228 -12.60 -6.48 -17.32
N ALA A 229 -13.70 -6.06 -16.68
CA ALA A 229 -13.80 -4.80 -15.96
C ALA A 229 -13.38 -4.92 -14.49
N ILE A 230 -13.11 -6.14 -14.00
CA ILE A 230 -12.76 -6.43 -12.62
C ILE A 230 -11.26 -6.70 -12.54
N GLN A 231 -10.49 -5.62 -12.45
CA GLN A 231 -9.04 -5.66 -12.56
C GLN A 231 -8.39 -5.34 -11.21
N PRO A 232 -7.76 -6.31 -10.52
CA PRO A 232 -7.13 -6.09 -9.23
C PRO A 232 -5.81 -5.33 -9.35
N VAL A 233 -5.56 -4.41 -8.42
CA VAL A 233 -4.35 -3.56 -8.39
C VAL A 233 -3.74 -3.60 -6.99
N GLY A 234 -3.93 -2.58 -6.14
CA GLY A 234 -3.37 -2.56 -4.79
C GLY A 234 -3.96 -3.66 -3.90
N VAL A 235 -3.09 -4.31 -3.12
CA VAL A 235 -3.46 -5.32 -2.12
C VAL A 235 -2.91 -4.89 -0.76
N ARG A 236 -3.72 -4.97 0.30
CA ARG A 236 -3.27 -4.76 1.69
C ARG A 236 -3.86 -5.81 2.60
N ILE A 237 -3.05 -6.36 3.49
CA ILE A 237 -3.47 -7.39 4.44
C ILE A 237 -3.49 -6.80 5.86
N THR A 238 -4.53 -7.10 6.63
CA THR A 238 -4.65 -6.65 8.03
C THR A 238 -3.48 -7.18 8.86
N SER A 239 -3.09 -6.47 9.92
CA SER A 239 -1.94 -6.85 10.75
C SER A 239 -2.10 -8.19 11.48
N ASP A 240 -3.34 -8.63 11.73
CA ASP A 240 -3.65 -9.97 12.23
C ASP A 240 -3.61 -11.06 11.14
N GLY A 241 -3.44 -10.66 9.88
CA GLY A 241 -3.29 -11.53 8.73
C GLY A 241 -4.56 -12.30 8.37
N LYS A 242 -5.75 -11.78 8.70
CA LYS A 242 -7.05 -12.47 8.50
C LYS A 242 -7.88 -11.94 7.34
N LYS A 243 -7.73 -10.65 7.00
CA LYS A 243 -8.45 -10.02 5.89
C LYS A 243 -7.45 -9.40 4.92
N ALA A 244 -7.70 -9.58 3.63
CA ALA A 244 -7.06 -8.83 2.57
C ALA A 244 -8.08 -7.89 1.92
N TYR A 245 -7.63 -6.69 1.59
CA TYR A 245 -8.38 -5.72 0.80
C TYR A 245 -7.71 -5.59 -0.56
N VAL A 246 -8.49 -5.73 -1.63
CA VAL A 246 -8.01 -5.68 -3.01
C VAL A 246 -8.73 -4.58 -3.77
N ALA A 247 -8.00 -3.59 -4.26
CA ALA A 247 -8.53 -2.55 -5.13
C ALA A 247 -8.86 -3.14 -6.51
N LEU A 248 -10.11 -3.02 -6.96
CA LEU A 248 -10.62 -3.49 -8.24
C LEU A 248 -10.88 -2.28 -9.13
N GLY A 249 -9.87 -1.87 -9.89
CA GLY A 249 -9.75 -0.52 -10.44
C GLY A 249 -10.96 -0.06 -11.24
N PRO A 250 -11.17 -0.52 -12.48
CA PRO A 250 -12.31 -0.10 -13.30
C PRO A 250 -13.68 -0.50 -12.72
N ALA A 251 -13.71 -1.45 -11.78
CA ALA A 251 -14.94 -1.88 -11.11
C ALA A 251 -15.38 -0.91 -9.99
N ASN A 252 -14.54 0.06 -9.60
CA ASN A 252 -14.82 1.03 -8.54
C ASN A 252 -15.18 0.33 -7.22
N ARG A 253 -14.45 -0.76 -6.91
CA ARG A 253 -14.68 -1.57 -5.72
C ARG A 253 -13.39 -1.88 -4.99
N VAL A 254 -13.47 -2.01 -3.68
CA VAL A 254 -12.48 -2.74 -2.88
C VAL A 254 -13.12 -4.07 -2.47
N ALA A 255 -12.51 -5.19 -2.84
CA ALA A 255 -12.92 -6.51 -2.37
C ALA A 255 -12.33 -6.79 -0.99
N VAL A 256 -13.12 -7.40 -0.11
CA VAL A 256 -12.69 -7.93 1.18
C VAL A 256 -12.59 -9.45 1.04
N VAL A 257 -11.41 -10.00 1.30
CA VAL A 257 -11.09 -11.41 1.11
C VAL A 257 -10.64 -12.01 2.42
N ASN A 258 -11.19 -13.17 2.75
CA ASN A 258 -10.73 -13.99 3.86
C ASN A 258 -9.40 -14.65 3.49
N THR A 259 -8.33 -14.42 4.24
CA THR A 259 -7.00 -14.94 3.87
C THR A 259 -6.81 -16.43 4.23
N GLU A 260 -7.69 -17.02 5.02
CA GLU A 260 -7.65 -18.44 5.38
C GLU A 260 -8.40 -19.31 4.36
N THR A 261 -9.54 -18.80 3.86
CA THR A 261 -10.38 -19.54 2.89
C THR A 261 -10.25 -19.04 1.46
N TYR A 262 -9.63 -17.88 1.25
CA TYR A 262 -9.53 -17.16 -0.04
C TYR A 262 -10.87 -16.73 -0.64
N GLU A 263 -11.95 -16.79 0.14
CA GLU A 263 -13.28 -16.37 -0.30
C GLU A 263 -13.42 -14.85 -0.27
N VAL A 264 -14.03 -14.29 -1.31
CA VAL A 264 -14.41 -12.88 -1.35
C VAL A 264 -15.70 -12.68 -0.55
N GLU A 265 -15.59 -12.01 0.60
CA GLU A 265 -16.68 -11.84 1.55
C GLU A 265 -17.55 -10.61 1.23
N LYS A 266 -16.97 -9.57 0.64
CA LYS A 266 -17.66 -8.29 0.40
C LYS A 266 -17.02 -7.48 -0.73
N TYR A 267 -17.83 -6.63 -1.37
CA TYR A 267 -17.35 -5.57 -2.26
C TYR A 267 -17.80 -4.20 -1.77
N ILE A 268 -16.85 -3.32 -1.48
CA ILE A 268 -17.07 -1.96 -0.97
C ILE A 268 -17.07 -1.00 -2.15
N LEU A 269 -18.14 -0.22 -2.32
CA LEU A 269 -18.22 0.84 -3.34
C LEU A 269 -17.32 2.02 -2.94
N VAL A 270 -16.43 2.40 -3.85
CA VAL A 270 -15.52 3.55 -3.73
C VAL A 270 -15.62 4.43 -4.99
N GLY A 271 -14.74 5.43 -5.10
CA GLY A 271 -14.65 6.31 -6.26
C GLY A 271 -14.22 5.59 -7.55
N GLN A 272 -14.11 6.36 -8.62
CA GLN A 272 -13.85 5.83 -9.96
C GLN A 272 -12.36 5.50 -10.14
N ARG A 273 -12.07 4.29 -10.66
CA ARG A 273 -10.73 3.78 -10.93
C ARG A 273 -9.84 3.74 -9.69
N VAL A 274 -10.13 2.82 -8.78
CA VAL A 274 -9.32 2.63 -7.56
C VAL A 274 -7.94 2.05 -7.89
N TRP A 275 -6.88 2.54 -7.23
CA TRP A 275 -5.49 2.12 -7.47
C TRP A 275 -4.87 1.44 -6.25
N GLN A 276 -4.43 2.24 -5.28
CA GLN A 276 -3.66 1.78 -4.13
C GLN A 276 -4.45 1.95 -2.84
N LEU A 277 -4.00 1.24 -1.82
CA LEU A 277 -4.63 1.15 -0.52
C LEU A 277 -3.59 1.40 0.60
N ALA A 278 -4.00 2.00 1.71
CA ALA A 278 -3.17 2.08 2.92
C ALA A 278 -4.04 2.06 4.18
N PHE A 279 -3.54 1.42 5.23
CA PHE A 279 -4.18 1.47 6.55
C PHE A 279 -3.67 2.67 7.34
N THR A 280 -4.52 3.19 8.23
CA THR A 280 -4.03 3.93 9.41
C THR A 280 -3.16 3.01 10.28
N PRO A 281 -2.21 3.54 11.07
CA PRO A 281 -1.33 2.72 11.90
C PRO A 281 -2.05 1.80 12.89
N ASP A 282 -3.26 2.15 13.33
CA ASP A 282 -4.08 1.33 14.21
C ASP A 282 -4.92 0.27 13.47
N GLY A 283 -4.85 0.24 12.15
CA GLY A 283 -5.56 -0.71 11.28
C GLY A 283 -7.08 -0.51 11.20
N LYS A 284 -7.63 0.54 11.83
CA LYS A 284 -9.09 0.75 11.92
C LYS A 284 -9.69 1.41 10.69
N THR A 285 -8.85 2.06 9.89
CA THR A 285 -9.31 2.75 8.68
C THR A 285 -8.41 2.38 7.52
N LEU A 286 -9.04 1.96 6.42
CA LEU A 286 -8.40 1.76 5.14
C LEU A 286 -8.70 2.98 4.27
N ILE A 287 -7.70 3.47 3.54
CA ILE A 287 -7.82 4.55 2.58
C ILE A 287 -7.57 3.97 1.19
N SER A 288 -8.41 4.34 0.23
CA SER A 288 -8.24 4.01 -1.19
C SER A 288 -8.03 5.27 -2.02
N THR A 289 -7.19 5.18 -3.05
CA THR A 289 -7.01 6.24 -4.06
C THR A 289 -7.85 5.96 -5.28
N ASN A 290 -8.67 6.92 -5.71
CA ASN A 290 -9.57 6.76 -6.85
C ASN A 290 -9.22 7.76 -7.96
N GLY A 291 -8.48 7.26 -8.95
CA GLY A 291 -7.82 8.08 -9.95
C GLY A 291 -8.78 8.96 -10.76
N LEU A 292 -9.85 8.38 -11.30
CA LEU A 292 -10.73 9.09 -12.24
C LEU A 292 -11.74 10.02 -11.55
N SER A 293 -12.05 9.79 -10.27
CA SER A 293 -12.90 10.69 -9.48
C SER A 293 -12.12 11.76 -8.71
N ASN A 294 -10.78 11.73 -8.75
CA ASN A 294 -9.90 12.67 -8.04
C ASN A 294 -10.21 12.75 -6.54
N ASP A 295 -10.49 11.60 -5.92
CA ASP A 295 -10.79 11.51 -4.50
C ASP A 295 -10.09 10.31 -3.85
N ILE A 296 -10.06 10.32 -2.52
CA ILE A 296 -9.78 9.15 -1.71
C ILE A 296 -11.03 8.74 -0.95
N THR A 297 -11.22 7.45 -0.69
CA THR A 297 -12.31 6.96 0.17
C THR A 297 -11.73 6.34 1.45
N PHE A 298 -12.18 6.86 2.60
CA PHE A 298 -11.94 6.27 3.93
C PHE A 298 -12.96 5.16 4.18
N ILE A 299 -12.51 4.02 4.68
CA ILE A 299 -13.29 2.80 4.88
C ILE A 299 -13.04 2.30 6.31
N ASP A 300 -14.11 1.99 7.05
CA ASP A 300 -14.03 1.39 8.38
C ASP A 300 -13.77 -0.12 8.25
N THR A 301 -12.66 -0.62 8.82
CA THR A 301 -12.24 -2.03 8.66
C THR A 301 -12.98 -3.00 9.58
N ALA A 302 -13.67 -2.50 10.60
CA ALA A 302 -14.49 -3.32 11.48
C ALA A 302 -15.85 -3.66 10.85
N THR A 303 -16.39 -2.73 10.06
CA THR A 303 -17.70 -2.87 9.39
C THR A 303 -17.59 -3.13 7.89
N ASP A 304 -16.42 -2.89 7.30
CA ASP A 304 -16.15 -2.93 5.87
C ASP A 304 -17.07 -1.96 5.08
N GLU A 305 -17.32 -0.78 5.63
CA GLU A 305 -18.20 0.25 5.04
C GLU A 305 -17.42 1.53 4.72
N PRO A 306 -17.77 2.24 3.62
CA PRO A 306 -17.18 3.53 3.33
C PRO A 306 -17.68 4.56 4.36
N ILE A 307 -16.75 5.38 4.87
CA ILE A 307 -17.02 6.45 5.82
C ILE A 307 -17.25 7.76 5.09
N LYS A 308 -16.28 8.17 4.25
CA LYS A 308 -16.28 9.46 3.55
C LYS A 308 -15.33 9.43 2.36
N SER A 309 -15.72 10.10 1.28
CA SER A 309 -14.82 10.47 0.20
C SER A 309 -14.31 11.90 0.38
N VAL A 310 -13.03 12.13 0.10
CA VAL A 310 -12.37 13.43 0.17
C VAL A 310 -11.70 13.72 -1.15
N THR A 311 -12.07 14.84 -1.80
CA THR A 311 -11.41 15.30 -3.02
C THR A 311 -9.95 15.66 -2.75
N VAL A 312 -9.07 15.22 -3.63
CA VAL A 312 -7.61 15.48 -3.60
C VAL A 312 -7.18 16.06 -4.96
N GLY A 313 -5.89 16.01 -5.30
CA GLY A 313 -5.42 16.41 -6.63
C GLY A 313 -5.87 15.45 -7.73
N ALA A 314 -5.55 15.78 -8.98
CA ALA A 314 -5.95 15.01 -10.14
C ALA A 314 -5.14 13.71 -10.31
N LEU A 315 -5.86 12.63 -10.65
CA LEU A 315 -5.33 11.27 -10.78
C LEU A 315 -4.54 10.82 -9.53
N PRO A 316 -5.16 10.77 -8.34
CA PRO A 316 -4.51 10.20 -7.17
C PRO A 316 -4.16 8.74 -7.42
N TRP A 317 -2.92 8.38 -7.12
CA TRP A 317 -2.36 7.07 -7.45
C TRP A 317 -1.91 6.33 -6.19
N GLY A 318 -0.92 6.85 -5.48
CA GLY A 318 -0.36 6.25 -4.27
C GLY A 318 -0.92 6.86 -3.00
N VAL A 319 -0.92 6.08 -1.90
CA VAL A 319 -1.31 6.57 -0.57
C VAL A 319 -0.44 5.93 0.51
N THR A 320 -0.05 6.72 1.50
CA THR A 320 0.58 6.26 2.73
C THR A 320 0.10 7.08 3.92
N VAL A 321 0.26 6.55 5.13
CA VAL A 321 -0.23 7.19 6.35
C VAL A 321 0.91 7.30 7.37
N ALA A 322 1.22 8.52 7.81
CA ALA A 322 2.15 8.77 8.89
C ALA A 322 1.39 9.05 10.19
N PRO A 323 1.85 8.53 11.35
CA PRO A 323 1.40 9.05 12.64
C PRO A 323 1.81 10.51 12.78
N ASN A 324 0.90 11.38 13.26
CA ASN A 324 1.27 12.75 13.64
C ASN A 324 1.96 12.80 15.01
#